data_AF-A0A933KAG7-F1
#
_entry.id   AF-A0A933KAG7-F1
#
_cell.length_a   1.000
_cell.length_b   1.000
_cell.length_c   1.000
_cell.angle_alpha   90.00
_cell.angle_beta   90.00
_cell.angle_gamma   90.00
#
_symmetry.space_group_name_H-M   'P 1'
#
loop_
_entity.id
_entity.type
_entity.pdbx_description
1 polymer ?
#
loop_
_entity_poly.entity_id
_entity_poly.type
_entity_poly.pdbx_seq_one_letter_code
_entity_poly.pdbx_strand_id
1 'polypeptide(L)'
;VDRVAVPGGVHVNVLEGRSGKALDDIRTNDDNSAASHQIVRIVNALVQRAEVLHGLVAGGRRTLALYLTLAFQIYGRPDDRLYHVLVEPELERDPSFFFPLPGSGHSVELATLPYLRLRQLAGTLALDEPHLDSILQALQARLSAPALPELVFRRDDRGHVRVKVNDREIGCRPGDAQLWMRLAHLRKLCPCTGQVPCERCSVEPEKVPPEWARWIDERDPKLTAASLRSACSRIRRKLKDAGISAGGIGAVAVSGFGRRCHHRYGVSLVGAAIVLPAGEG
;
A
#
# COMPACT_ATOMS: atom_id res chain seq x y z
N VAL A 1 -23.75 7.83 -14.70
CA VAL A 1 -24.60 7.09 -13.76
C VAL A 1 -25.85 7.88 -13.55
N ASP A 2 -26.80 7.66 -14.46
CA ASP A 2 -28.13 8.21 -14.34
C ASP A 2 -28.81 7.68 -13.08
N ARG A 3 -29.41 8.60 -12.32
CA ARG A 3 -30.06 8.30 -11.05
C ARG A 3 -31.56 8.30 -11.28
N VAL A 4 -32.21 7.21 -10.92
CA VAL A 4 -33.67 7.18 -10.83
C VAL A 4 -34.05 7.43 -9.38
N ALA A 5 -34.77 8.52 -9.13
CA ALA A 5 -35.35 8.81 -7.82
C ALA A 5 -36.65 8.01 -7.67
N VAL A 6 -36.76 7.23 -6.60
CA VAL A 6 -37.93 6.43 -6.24
C VAL A 6 -38.47 6.95 -4.90
N PRO A 7 -39.79 6.92 -4.63
CA PRO A 7 -40.35 7.39 -3.37
C PRO A 7 -39.60 6.87 -2.14
N GLY A 8 -39.43 7.71 -1.12
CA GLY A 8 -38.82 7.32 0.17
C GLY A 8 -37.31 7.53 0.31
N GLY A 9 -36.68 8.38 -0.52
CA GLY A 9 -35.23 8.63 -0.44
C GLY A 9 -34.37 7.51 -1.03
N VAL A 10 -34.98 6.63 -1.84
CA VAL A 10 -34.32 5.52 -2.51
C VAL A 10 -33.65 6.00 -3.79
N HIS A 11 -32.37 5.67 -3.93
CA HIS A 11 -31.58 5.97 -5.13
C HIS A 11 -31.21 4.69 -5.84
N VAL A 12 -31.65 4.55 -7.09
CA VAL A 12 -31.28 3.41 -7.95
C VAL A 12 -30.17 3.85 -8.90
N ASN A 13 -29.06 3.10 -8.89
CA ASN A 13 -27.99 3.26 -9.86
C ASN A 13 -28.15 2.17 -10.92
N VAL A 14 -28.38 2.58 -12.17
CA VAL A 14 -28.44 1.65 -13.30
C VAL A 14 -27.04 1.49 -13.87
N LEU A 15 -26.58 0.24 -14.02
CA LEU A 15 -25.26 -0.04 -14.58
C LEU A 15 -25.30 0.08 -16.10
N GLU A 16 -24.33 0.78 -16.67
CA GLU A 16 -24.23 1.02 -18.10
C GLU A 16 -23.15 0.11 -18.74
N GLY A 17 -23.39 -0.34 -19.97
CA GLY A 17 -22.39 -1.05 -20.77
C GLY A 17 -21.40 -0.08 -21.44
N ARG A 18 -20.46 -0.60 -22.24
CA ARG A 18 -19.46 0.23 -22.94
C ARG A 18 -20.05 1.29 -23.88
N SER A 19 -21.25 1.04 -24.41
CA SER A 19 -21.96 1.97 -25.28
C SER A 19 -22.66 3.11 -24.54
N GLY A 20 -22.53 3.18 -23.20
CA GLY A 20 -23.24 4.14 -22.34
C GLY A 20 -24.73 3.84 -22.19
N LYS A 21 -25.19 2.70 -22.73
CA LYS A 21 -26.58 2.23 -22.57
C LYS A 21 -26.72 1.39 -21.30
N ALA A 22 -27.87 1.47 -20.65
CA ALA A 22 -28.22 0.59 -19.55
C ALA A 22 -28.03 -0.88 -19.94
N LEU A 23 -27.43 -1.66 -19.05
CA LEU A 23 -27.32 -3.11 -19.19
C LEU A 23 -28.68 -3.73 -18.89
N ASP A 24 -29.19 -4.52 -19.82
CA ASP A 24 -30.38 -5.36 -19.61
C ASP A 24 -30.03 -6.55 -18.69
N ASP A 25 -28.84 -7.13 -18.89
CA ASP A 25 -28.27 -8.20 -18.06
C ASP A 25 -26.74 -8.23 -18.23
N ILE A 26 -26.03 -8.89 -17.31
CA ILE A 26 -24.58 -9.06 -17.37
C ILE A 26 -24.28 -10.47 -17.86
N ARG A 27 -24.03 -10.60 -19.18
CA ARG A 27 -23.83 -11.90 -19.84
C ARG A 27 -22.49 -12.05 -20.53
N THR A 28 -21.78 -10.95 -20.78
CA THR A 28 -20.47 -10.95 -21.42
C THR A 28 -19.37 -10.49 -20.47
N ASN A 29 -18.11 -10.77 -20.82
CA ASN A 29 -16.96 -10.27 -20.07
C ASN A 29 -16.90 -8.73 -20.08
N ASP A 30 -17.32 -8.10 -21.17
CA ASP A 30 -17.34 -6.65 -21.29
C ASP A 30 -18.40 -6.02 -20.37
N ASP A 31 -19.60 -6.62 -20.27
CA ASP A 31 -20.63 -6.19 -19.32
C ASP A 31 -20.14 -6.35 -17.88
N ASN A 32 -19.46 -7.47 -17.60
CA ASN A 32 -18.96 -7.80 -16.26
C ASN A 32 -17.86 -6.81 -15.82
N SER A 33 -16.95 -6.46 -16.74
CA SER A 33 -15.92 -5.43 -16.52
C SER A 33 -16.53 -4.03 -16.36
N ALA A 34 -17.55 -3.67 -17.14
CA ALA A 34 -18.24 -2.40 -16.99
C ALA A 34 -18.97 -2.31 -15.63
N ALA A 35 -19.61 -3.39 -15.21
CA ALA A 35 -20.30 -3.48 -13.92
C ALA A 35 -19.31 -3.37 -12.74
N SER A 36 -18.17 -4.08 -12.80
CA SER A 36 -17.17 -4.05 -11.73
C SER A 36 -16.64 -2.63 -11.48
N HIS A 37 -16.27 -1.91 -12.54
CA HIS A 37 -15.79 -0.53 -12.47
C HIS A 37 -16.83 0.41 -11.85
N GLN A 38 -18.09 0.27 -12.24
CA GLN A 38 -19.15 1.12 -11.72
C GLN A 38 -19.46 0.84 -10.25
N ILE A 39 -19.56 -0.43 -9.85
CA ILE A 39 -19.84 -0.80 -8.45
C ILE A 39 -18.75 -0.26 -7.52
N VAL A 40 -17.48 -0.45 -7.88
CA VAL A 40 -16.33 0.01 -7.10
C VAL A 40 -16.33 1.53 -6.95
N ARG A 41 -16.62 2.26 -8.04
CA ARG A 41 -16.75 3.72 -8.02
C ARG A 41 -17.92 4.22 -7.18
N ILE A 42 -19.07 3.54 -7.26
CA ILE A 42 -20.26 3.88 -6.47
C ILE A 42 -19.95 3.74 -4.97
N VAL A 43 -19.36 2.62 -4.56
CA VAL A 43 -18.98 2.39 -3.16
C VAL A 43 -17.99 3.43 -2.67
N ASN A 44 -16.94 3.75 -3.45
CA ASN A 44 -16.00 4.81 -3.10
C ASN A 44 -16.71 6.16 -2.86
N ALA A 45 -17.63 6.54 -3.76
CA ALA A 45 -18.40 7.77 -3.63
C ALA A 45 -19.33 7.77 -2.41
N LEU A 46 -19.92 6.63 -2.06
CA LEU A 46 -20.80 6.48 -0.88
C LEU A 46 -19.99 6.58 0.42
N VAL A 47 -18.84 5.91 0.50
CA VAL A 47 -17.93 5.96 1.66
C VAL A 47 -17.47 7.39 1.96
N GLN A 48 -17.34 8.24 0.94
CA GLN A 48 -16.96 9.65 1.12
C GLN A 48 -18.10 10.55 1.64
N ARG A 49 -19.36 10.11 1.53
CA ARG A 49 -20.55 10.93 1.85
C ARG A 49 -21.29 10.48 3.10
N ALA A 50 -21.31 9.19 3.38
CA ALA A 50 -22.03 8.62 4.51
C ALA A 50 -21.16 8.55 5.77
N GLU A 51 -21.76 8.66 6.96
CA GLU A 51 -21.05 8.41 8.23
C GLU A 51 -20.64 6.95 8.36
N VAL A 52 -21.56 6.02 8.11
CA VAL A 52 -21.34 4.57 8.09
C VAL A 52 -22.06 3.97 6.86
N LEU A 53 -21.39 3.05 6.17
CA LEU A 53 -21.94 2.36 5.01
C LEU A 53 -22.32 0.92 5.38
N HIS A 54 -23.59 0.59 5.17
CA HIS A 54 -24.12 -0.76 5.25
C HIS A 54 -24.31 -1.30 3.84
N GLY A 55 -23.59 -2.37 3.49
CA GLY A 55 -23.71 -3.07 2.22
C GLY A 55 -24.47 -4.36 2.38
N LEU A 56 -25.38 -4.65 1.46
CA LEU A 56 -26.12 -5.91 1.43
C LEU A 56 -25.78 -6.69 0.17
N VAL A 57 -25.25 -7.89 0.35
CA VAL A 57 -25.09 -8.87 -0.72
C VAL A 57 -26.43 -9.61 -0.88
N ALA A 58 -27.35 -8.95 -1.58
CA ALA A 58 -28.58 -9.55 -2.07
C ALA A 58 -28.32 -10.20 -3.44
N GLY A 59 -29.15 -11.18 -3.83
CA GLY A 59 -28.97 -12.00 -5.03
C GLY A 59 -28.85 -11.24 -6.35
N GLY A 60 -28.60 -12.00 -7.43
CA GLY A 60 -28.37 -11.47 -8.78
C GLY A 60 -27.30 -12.28 -9.52
N ARG A 61 -26.60 -11.65 -10.45
CA ARG A 61 -25.42 -12.26 -11.09
C ARG A 61 -24.31 -12.40 -10.03
N ARG A 62 -23.87 -13.64 -9.77
CA ARG A 62 -22.92 -13.99 -8.69
C ARG A 62 -21.67 -13.09 -8.62
N THR A 63 -21.21 -12.60 -9.77
CA THR A 63 -20.03 -11.72 -9.85
C THR A 63 -20.25 -10.36 -9.20
N LEU A 64 -21.48 -9.84 -9.15
CA LEU A 64 -21.76 -8.53 -8.53
C LEU A 64 -21.54 -8.53 -7.02
N ALA A 65 -21.91 -9.63 -6.36
CA ALA A 65 -21.64 -9.86 -4.94
C ALA A 65 -20.13 -9.80 -4.65
N LEU A 66 -19.33 -10.39 -5.54
CA LEU A 66 -17.87 -10.38 -5.44
C LEU A 66 -17.32 -8.95 -5.61
N TYR A 67 -17.83 -8.17 -6.57
CA TYR A 67 -17.37 -6.79 -6.76
C TYR A 67 -17.77 -5.85 -5.64
N LEU A 68 -18.97 -6.02 -5.06
CA LEU A 68 -19.36 -5.29 -3.86
C LEU A 68 -18.41 -5.60 -2.70
N THR A 69 -18.15 -6.89 -2.46
CA THR A 69 -17.22 -7.33 -1.42
C THR A 69 -15.82 -6.76 -1.64
N LEU A 70 -15.33 -6.80 -2.89
CA LEU A 70 -14.03 -6.26 -3.25
C LEU A 70 -13.94 -4.73 -3.04
N ALA A 71 -15.01 -4.01 -3.37
CA ALA A 71 -15.09 -2.58 -3.12
C ALA A 71 -15.04 -2.28 -1.61
N PHE A 72 -15.72 -3.07 -0.78
CA PHE A 72 -15.62 -2.98 0.68
C PHE A 72 -14.21 -3.28 1.20
N GLN A 73 -13.51 -4.25 0.61
CA GLN A 73 -12.11 -4.53 0.96
C GLN A 73 -11.19 -3.33 0.68
N ILE A 74 -11.39 -2.65 -0.46
CA ILE A 74 -10.56 -1.51 -0.88
C ILE A 74 -10.91 -0.23 -0.10
N TYR A 75 -12.20 0.07 0.07
CA TYR A 75 -12.66 1.38 0.57
C TYR A 75 -13.28 1.38 1.96
N GLY A 76 -13.76 0.23 2.43
CA GLY A 76 -14.51 0.11 3.67
C GLY A 76 -13.72 0.61 4.88
N ARG A 77 -14.41 1.32 5.77
CA ARG A 77 -13.93 1.85 7.05
C ARG A 77 -14.15 0.83 8.18
N PRO A 78 -13.58 1.09 9.38
CA PRO A 78 -13.80 0.22 10.55
C PRO A 78 -15.26 0.02 10.93
N ASP A 79 -16.10 1.03 10.72
CA ASP A 79 -17.51 1.02 11.13
C ASP A 79 -18.45 0.55 10.02
N ASP A 80 -17.98 0.53 8.77
CA ASP A 80 -18.76 0.00 7.65
C ASP A 80 -19.00 -1.51 7.85
N ARG A 81 -20.13 -2.00 7.33
CA ARG A 81 -20.59 -3.39 7.51
C ARG A 81 -21.11 -3.96 6.20
N LEU A 82 -20.78 -5.22 5.95
CA LEU A 82 -21.29 -5.98 4.80
C LEU A 82 -22.14 -7.14 5.33
N TYR A 83 -23.30 -7.37 4.74
CA TYR A 83 -24.27 -8.37 5.18
C TYR A 83 -24.70 -9.28 4.05
N HIS A 84 -25.19 -10.46 4.40
CA HIS A 84 -25.95 -11.34 3.55
C HIS A 84 -27.28 -11.67 4.23
N VAL A 85 -28.35 -11.69 3.43
CA VAL A 85 -29.69 -12.06 3.89
C VAL A 85 -29.79 -13.57 3.94
N LEU A 86 -30.14 -14.10 5.11
CA LEU A 86 -30.54 -15.48 5.29
C LEU A 86 -32.06 -15.52 5.50
N VAL A 87 -32.70 -16.40 4.74
CA VAL A 87 -34.13 -16.71 4.84
C VAL A 87 -34.30 -18.22 4.99
N GLU A 88 -35.48 -18.63 5.44
CA GLU A 88 -35.88 -20.04 5.48
C GLU A 88 -35.69 -20.69 4.10
N PRO A 89 -35.06 -21.89 3.99
CA PRO A 89 -34.75 -22.53 2.71
C PRO A 89 -35.95 -22.73 1.79
N GLU A 90 -37.14 -22.89 2.36
CA GLU A 90 -38.40 -23.03 1.64
C GLU A 90 -38.76 -21.74 0.91
N LEU A 91 -38.51 -20.58 1.53
CA LEU A 91 -38.77 -19.26 0.95
C LEU A 91 -37.72 -18.90 -0.10
N GLU A 92 -36.46 -19.29 0.08
CA GLU A 92 -35.39 -19.05 -0.90
C GLU A 92 -35.70 -19.70 -2.26
N ARG A 93 -36.40 -20.83 -2.25
CA ARG A 93 -36.78 -21.59 -3.45
C ARG A 93 -38.11 -21.15 -4.05
N ASP A 94 -38.88 -20.32 -3.36
CA ASP A 94 -40.17 -19.84 -3.80
C ASP A 94 -40.00 -18.60 -4.72
N PRO A 95 -40.23 -18.72 -6.04
CA PRO A 95 -40.10 -17.59 -6.96
C PRO A 95 -41.15 -16.49 -6.72
N SER A 96 -42.17 -16.74 -5.91
CA SER A 96 -43.17 -15.75 -5.51
C SER A 96 -42.80 -14.99 -4.24
N PHE A 97 -41.76 -15.42 -3.52
CA PHE A 97 -41.28 -14.76 -2.32
C PHE A 97 -40.25 -13.66 -2.65
N PHE A 98 -40.56 -12.42 -2.28
CA PHE A 98 -39.68 -11.25 -2.49
C PHE A 98 -39.14 -10.66 -1.19
N PHE A 99 -39.99 -10.53 -0.17
CA PHE A 99 -39.64 -10.07 1.17
C PHE A 99 -40.71 -10.53 2.17
N PRO A 100 -40.38 -10.72 3.45
CA PRO A 100 -41.37 -11.09 4.46
C PRO A 100 -42.37 -9.94 4.65
N LEU A 101 -43.66 -10.21 4.44
CA LEU A 101 -44.72 -9.25 4.73
C LEU A 101 -44.88 -9.08 6.24
N PRO A 102 -45.23 -7.87 6.74
CA PRO A 102 -45.56 -7.68 8.14
C PRO A 102 -46.64 -8.67 8.60
N GLY A 103 -46.38 -9.40 9.68
CA GLY A 103 -47.31 -10.40 10.23
C GLY A 103 -47.28 -11.78 9.55
N SER A 104 -46.40 -12.01 8.56
CA SER A 104 -46.27 -13.32 7.90
C SER A 104 -45.66 -14.42 8.76
N GLY A 105 -45.10 -14.08 9.93
CA GLY A 105 -44.44 -15.03 10.83
C GLY A 105 -43.03 -15.44 10.39
N HIS A 106 -42.63 -15.09 9.17
CA HIS A 106 -41.27 -15.32 8.66
C HIS A 106 -40.31 -14.27 9.21
N SER A 107 -39.08 -14.71 9.48
CA SER A 107 -38.00 -13.83 9.92
C SER A 107 -36.84 -13.83 8.92
N VAL A 108 -36.11 -12.73 8.86
CA VAL A 108 -34.88 -12.59 8.08
C VAL A 108 -33.72 -12.44 9.05
N GLU A 109 -32.66 -13.21 8.83
CA GLU A 109 -31.41 -13.05 9.55
C GLU A 109 -30.38 -12.33 8.67
N LEU A 110 -29.59 -11.43 9.28
CA LEU A 110 -28.50 -10.75 8.61
C LEU A 110 -27.16 -11.34 9.06
N ALA A 111 -26.59 -12.19 8.22
CA ALA A 111 -25.24 -12.68 8.42
C ALA A 111 -24.24 -11.56 8.10
N THR A 112 -23.43 -11.14 9.07
CA THR A 112 -22.34 -10.18 8.81
C THR A 112 -21.20 -10.90 8.09
N LEU A 113 -20.82 -10.38 6.92
CA LEU A 113 -19.74 -10.93 6.11
C LEU A 113 -18.40 -10.29 6.53
N PRO A 114 -17.41 -11.08 6.99
CA PRO A 114 -16.08 -10.55 7.23
C PRO A 114 -15.38 -10.25 5.90
N TYR A 115 -14.61 -9.17 5.86
CA TYR A 115 -13.78 -8.82 4.71
C TYR A 115 -12.44 -8.23 5.16
N LEU A 116 -11.40 -8.49 4.35
CA LEU A 116 -10.07 -7.97 4.61
C LEU A 116 -10.01 -6.46 4.30
N ARG A 117 -9.58 -5.65 5.27
CA ARG A 117 -9.48 -4.20 5.09
C ARG A 117 -8.14 -3.85 4.47
N LEU A 118 -8.16 -3.53 3.17
CA LEU A 118 -6.99 -3.19 2.37
C LEU A 118 -6.82 -1.68 2.17
N ARG A 119 -7.71 -0.85 2.69
CA ARG A 119 -7.68 0.61 2.50
C ARG A 119 -6.32 1.25 2.84
N GLN A 120 -5.71 0.84 3.95
CA GLN A 120 -4.39 1.36 4.34
C GLN A 120 -3.30 0.93 3.35
N LEU A 121 -3.38 -0.30 2.84
CA LEU A 121 -2.47 -0.82 1.84
C LEU A 121 -2.71 -0.18 0.48
N ALA A 122 -3.94 0.24 0.15
CA ALA A 122 -4.26 0.98 -1.06
C ALA A 122 -3.71 2.41 -1.03
N GLY A 123 -3.71 3.04 0.15
CA GLY A 123 -3.19 4.42 0.31
C GLY A 123 -3.95 5.41 -0.57
N THR A 124 -3.25 6.38 -1.15
CA THR A 124 -3.84 7.36 -2.09
C THR A 124 -4.20 6.75 -3.45
N LEU A 125 -3.66 5.58 -3.78
CA LEU A 125 -3.84 4.96 -5.10
C LEU A 125 -5.31 4.62 -5.38
N ALA A 126 -6.08 4.23 -4.37
CA ALA A 126 -7.51 3.98 -4.54
C ALA A 126 -8.37 5.26 -4.62
N LEU A 127 -7.84 6.42 -4.22
CA LEU A 127 -8.54 7.70 -4.29
C LEU A 127 -8.40 8.36 -5.67
N ASP A 128 -7.26 8.17 -6.32
CA ASP A 128 -6.91 8.83 -7.59
C ASP A 128 -7.13 7.95 -8.84
N GLU A 129 -7.17 6.62 -8.69
CA GLU A 129 -7.35 5.68 -9.81
C GLU A 129 -8.82 5.28 -10.00
N PRO A 130 -9.43 5.55 -11.17
CA PRO A 130 -10.82 5.17 -11.43
C PRO A 130 -11.02 3.71 -11.87
N HIS A 131 -9.96 2.98 -12.25
CA HIS A 131 -10.06 1.61 -12.77
C HIS A 131 -9.71 0.54 -11.74
N LEU A 132 -10.59 -0.46 -11.61
CA LEU A 132 -10.42 -1.55 -10.66
C LEU A 132 -9.15 -2.36 -10.95
N ASP A 133 -8.90 -2.68 -12.21
CA ASP A 133 -7.74 -3.51 -12.60
C ASP A 133 -6.42 -2.86 -12.19
N SER A 134 -6.28 -1.54 -12.39
CA SER A 134 -5.12 -0.77 -11.96
C SER A 134 -4.94 -0.79 -10.43
N ILE A 135 -6.03 -0.65 -9.68
CA ILE A 135 -6.01 -0.72 -8.21
C ILE A 135 -5.55 -2.11 -7.76
N LEU A 136 -6.11 -3.17 -8.33
CA LEU A 136 -5.77 -4.55 -8.00
C LEU A 136 -4.32 -4.87 -8.34
N GLN A 137 -3.84 -4.46 -9.51
CA GLN A 137 -2.46 -4.68 -9.92
C GLN A 137 -1.47 -4.00 -8.94
N ALA A 138 -1.76 -2.78 -8.51
CA ALA A 138 -0.94 -2.07 -7.55
C ALA A 138 -0.99 -2.70 -6.14
N LEU A 139 -2.17 -3.13 -5.67
CA LEU A 139 -2.31 -3.85 -4.41
C LEU A 139 -1.57 -5.17 -4.44
N GLN A 140 -1.70 -5.94 -5.52
CA GLN A 140 -1.00 -7.20 -5.71
C GLN A 140 0.52 -6.98 -5.71
N ALA A 141 1.02 -5.93 -6.37
CA ALA A 141 2.44 -5.59 -6.34
C ALA A 141 2.93 -5.24 -4.92
N ARG A 142 2.09 -4.57 -4.10
CA ARG A 142 2.41 -4.27 -2.70
C ARG A 142 2.38 -5.51 -1.81
N LEU A 143 1.42 -6.41 -2.01
CA LEU A 143 1.33 -7.68 -1.29
C LEU A 143 2.45 -8.66 -1.66
N SER A 144 2.80 -8.70 -2.94
CA SER A 144 3.89 -9.51 -3.48
C SER A 144 5.26 -8.87 -3.28
N ALA A 145 5.33 -7.67 -2.70
CA ALA A 145 6.60 -7.09 -2.30
C ALA A 145 7.27 -8.06 -1.32
N PRO A 146 8.57 -8.39 -1.48
CA PRO A 146 9.26 -9.24 -0.52
C PRO A 146 9.06 -8.68 0.88
N ALA A 147 8.90 -9.56 1.89
CA ALA A 147 8.93 -9.16 3.29
C ALA A 147 10.06 -8.13 3.47
N LEU A 148 9.72 -6.99 4.07
CA LEU A 148 10.64 -5.86 4.16
C LEU A 148 11.97 -6.37 4.72
N PRO A 149 13.09 -6.15 4.02
CA PRO A 149 14.37 -6.65 4.50
C PRO A 149 14.68 -5.99 5.85
N GLU A 150 15.05 -6.79 6.84
CA GLU A 150 15.52 -6.28 8.12
C GLU A 150 16.95 -5.78 7.93
N LEU A 151 17.18 -4.49 8.18
CA LEU A 151 18.50 -3.87 8.12
C LEU A 151 19.01 -3.65 9.53
N VAL A 152 20.01 -4.45 9.92
CA VAL A 152 20.56 -4.45 11.28
C VAL A 152 21.98 -3.89 11.27
N PHE A 153 22.22 -2.92 12.15
CA PHE A 153 23.54 -2.38 12.45
C PHE A 153 23.95 -2.78 13.87
N ARG A 154 25.18 -3.26 14.03
CA ARG A 154 25.80 -3.56 15.32
C ARG A 154 27.21 -2.97 15.37
N ARG A 155 27.74 -2.73 16.56
CA ARG A 155 29.17 -2.46 16.74
C ARG A 155 29.87 -3.73 17.20
N ASP A 156 31.03 -4.01 16.63
CA ASP A 156 31.92 -5.04 17.18
C ASP A 156 32.70 -4.52 18.39
N ASP A 157 33.47 -5.39 19.03
CA ASP A 157 34.27 -5.06 20.22
C ASP A 157 35.33 -3.97 19.97
N ARG A 158 35.65 -3.69 18.70
CA ARG A 158 36.57 -2.64 18.27
C ARG A 158 35.84 -1.35 17.90
N GLY A 159 34.52 -1.31 18.04
CA GLY A 159 33.66 -0.17 17.74
C GLY A 159 33.29 -0.03 16.25
N HIS A 160 33.69 -0.97 15.38
CA HIS A 160 33.36 -0.91 13.96
C HIS A 160 31.91 -1.32 13.70
N VAL A 161 31.28 -0.64 12.75
CA VAL A 161 29.91 -0.94 12.34
C VAL A 161 29.87 -2.20 11.47
N ARG A 162 29.14 -3.21 11.93
CA ARG A 162 28.77 -4.42 11.21
C ARG A 162 27.34 -4.29 10.71
N VAL A 163 27.11 -4.68 9.46
CA VAL A 163 25.79 -4.56 8.80
C VAL A 163 25.29 -5.94 8.43
N LYS A 164 24.03 -6.23 8.75
CA LYS A 164 23.34 -7.45 8.36
C LYS A 164 22.04 -7.07 7.65
N VAL A 165 21.73 -7.75 6.55
CA VAL A 165 20.45 -7.66 5.86
C VAL A 165 19.77 -9.02 5.93
N ASN A 166 18.65 -9.11 6.64
CA ASN A 166 18.05 -10.37 7.07
C ASN A 166 19.09 -11.25 7.78
N ASP A 167 19.42 -12.41 7.20
CA ASP A 167 20.42 -13.34 7.71
C ASP A 167 21.81 -13.22 7.10
N ARG A 168 22.04 -12.21 6.26
CA ARG A 168 23.30 -12.07 5.52
C ARG A 168 24.14 -10.93 6.05
N GLU A 169 25.38 -11.22 6.39
CA GLU A 169 26.35 -10.19 6.76
C GLU A 169 26.93 -9.49 5.53
N ILE A 170 27.02 -8.16 5.60
CA ILE A 170 27.50 -7.30 4.51
C ILE A 170 28.87 -6.74 4.88
N GLY A 171 29.92 -7.24 4.22
CA GLY A 171 31.31 -6.83 4.43
C GLY A 171 31.64 -5.46 3.82
N CYS A 172 31.11 -4.39 4.42
CA CYS A 172 31.35 -3.00 4.06
C CYS A 172 32.71 -2.48 4.57
N ARG A 173 33.25 -1.45 3.89
CA ARG A 173 34.34 -0.63 4.46
C ARG A 173 33.80 0.09 5.71
N PRO A 174 34.59 0.27 6.79
CA PRO A 174 34.11 0.89 8.03
C PRO A 174 33.39 2.23 7.83
N GLY A 175 33.95 3.13 7.02
CA GLY A 175 33.33 4.42 6.75
C GLY A 175 32.06 4.37 5.89
N ASP A 176 31.97 3.41 4.96
CA ASP A 176 30.74 3.20 4.19
C ASP A 176 29.63 2.67 5.10
N ALA A 177 29.96 1.76 6.02
CA ALA A 177 29.02 1.24 7.01
C ALA A 177 28.55 2.33 7.99
N GLN A 178 29.44 3.22 8.41
CA GLN A 178 29.13 4.32 9.32
C GLN A 178 28.21 5.36 8.66
N LEU A 179 28.49 5.76 7.41
CA LEU A 179 27.60 6.60 6.61
C LEU A 179 26.21 5.95 6.49
N TRP A 180 26.17 4.67 6.11
CA TRP A 180 24.94 3.94 5.90
C TRP A 180 24.09 3.87 7.18
N MET A 181 24.72 3.54 8.32
CA MET A 181 24.06 3.53 9.62
C MET A 181 23.49 4.90 9.99
N ARG A 182 24.24 5.99 9.74
CA ARG A 182 23.78 7.33 10.09
C ARG A 182 22.58 7.78 9.26
N LEU A 183 22.58 7.47 7.96
CA LEU A 183 21.42 7.71 7.09
C LEU A 183 20.22 6.83 7.48
N ALA A 184 20.46 5.57 7.85
CA ALA A 184 19.43 4.67 8.37
C ALA A 184 18.84 5.17 9.70
N HIS A 185 19.67 5.76 10.58
CA HIS A 185 19.23 6.39 11.82
C HIS A 185 18.30 7.58 11.56
N LEU A 186 18.68 8.50 10.67
CA LEU A 186 17.81 9.60 10.25
C LEU A 186 16.48 9.09 9.67
N ARG A 187 16.52 7.99 8.91
CA ARG A 187 15.30 7.33 8.39
C ARG A 187 14.44 6.74 9.49
N LYS A 188 15.04 6.09 10.48
CA LYS A 188 14.34 5.46 11.61
C LYS A 188 13.59 6.48 12.47
N LEU A 189 14.17 7.67 12.67
CA LEU A 189 13.54 8.76 13.43
C LEU A 189 12.49 9.54 12.63
N CYS A 190 12.37 9.30 11.32
CA CYS A 190 11.51 10.10 10.46
C CYS A 190 10.12 9.46 10.29
N PRO A 191 9.02 10.21 10.53
CA PRO A 191 7.65 9.71 10.39
C PRO A 191 7.17 9.57 8.93
N CYS A 192 8.00 9.90 7.94
CA CYS A 192 7.59 9.86 6.53
C CYS A 192 7.50 8.43 5.97
N THR A 193 6.80 8.27 4.84
CA THR A 193 6.63 6.98 4.15
C THR A 193 7.84 6.57 3.29
N GLY A 194 8.85 7.44 3.13
CA GLY A 194 10.13 7.11 2.48
C GLY A 194 10.12 7.13 0.94
N GLN A 195 9.07 7.67 0.32
CA GLN A 195 8.88 7.67 -1.14
C GLN A 195 9.22 9.00 -1.84
N VAL A 196 9.59 10.04 -1.10
CA VAL A 196 9.93 11.38 -1.62
C VAL A 196 11.24 11.88 -1.02
N PRO A 197 11.99 12.78 -1.70
CA PRO A 197 13.17 13.43 -1.13
C PRO A 197 12.76 14.19 0.15
N CYS A 198 12.98 13.57 1.31
CA CYS A 198 12.56 14.08 2.59
C CYS A 198 13.72 14.83 3.27
N GLU A 199 13.50 16.07 3.66
CA GLU A 199 14.55 16.90 4.25
C GLU A 199 15.08 16.39 5.59
N ARG A 200 14.27 15.59 6.31
CA ARG A 200 14.61 15.04 7.62
C ARG A 200 15.42 13.74 7.56
N CYS A 201 15.15 12.88 6.58
CA CYS A 201 15.78 11.55 6.49
C CYS A 201 16.69 11.35 5.28
N SER A 202 16.98 12.42 4.55
CA SER A 202 17.94 12.40 3.46
C SER A 202 18.80 13.64 3.50
N VAL A 203 19.98 13.60 2.90
CA VAL A 203 20.96 14.70 2.92
C VAL A 203 21.32 15.13 1.51
N GLU A 204 21.49 16.43 1.31
CA GLU A 204 22.16 16.96 0.12
C GLU A 204 23.67 16.79 0.29
N PRO A 205 24.42 16.44 -0.76
CA PRO A 205 25.88 16.32 -0.70
C PRO A 205 26.56 17.53 -0.04
N GLU A 206 26.11 18.74 -0.38
CA GLU A 206 26.65 20.01 0.10
C GLU A 206 26.36 20.27 1.58
N LYS A 207 25.38 19.56 2.16
CA LYS A 207 24.94 19.69 3.56
C LYS A 207 25.38 18.51 4.43
N VAL A 208 26.21 17.60 3.91
CA VAL A 208 26.73 16.51 4.73
C VAL A 208 27.70 17.07 5.78
N PRO A 209 27.56 16.70 7.06
CA PRO A 209 28.49 17.14 8.10
C PRO A 209 29.96 16.80 7.75
N PRO A 210 30.93 17.71 7.95
CA PRO A 210 32.34 17.47 7.66
C PRO A 210 32.93 16.26 8.40
N GLU A 211 32.37 15.91 9.55
CA GLU A 211 32.77 14.73 10.32
C GLU A 211 32.49 13.42 9.57
N TRP A 212 31.45 13.36 8.72
CA TRP A 212 31.12 12.18 7.92
C TRP A 212 32.05 12.07 6.70
N ALA A 213 32.53 13.21 6.20
CA ALA A 213 33.44 13.27 5.06
C ALA A 213 34.70 12.43 5.31
N ARG A 214 35.26 12.57 6.52
CA ARG A 214 36.46 11.85 6.98
C ARG A 214 36.31 10.34 6.95
N TRP A 215 35.10 9.82 7.17
CA TRP A 215 34.85 8.38 7.14
C TRP A 215 34.96 7.82 5.72
N ILE A 216 34.57 8.61 4.71
CA ILE A 216 34.38 8.14 3.34
C ILE A 216 35.64 8.34 2.51
N ASP A 217 36.19 9.55 2.49
CA ASP A 217 37.45 9.88 1.84
C ASP A 217 38.13 11.04 2.57
N GLU A 218 39.22 10.75 3.27
CA GLU A 218 40.01 11.75 4.00
C GLU A 218 40.60 12.82 3.07
N ARG A 219 40.76 12.53 1.78
CA ARG A 219 41.27 13.47 0.77
C ARG A 219 40.18 14.39 0.22
N ASP A 220 38.91 14.13 0.54
CA ASP A 220 37.77 14.96 0.18
C ASP A 220 37.05 15.45 1.45
N PRO A 221 37.64 16.41 2.17
CA PRO A 221 37.09 16.91 3.44
C PRO A 221 35.75 17.63 3.29
N LYS A 222 35.35 17.99 2.06
CA LYS A 222 34.06 18.63 1.74
C LYS A 222 32.98 17.61 1.34
N LEU A 223 33.34 16.33 1.24
CA LEU A 223 32.51 15.25 0.72
C LEU A 223 31.69 15.66 -0.50
N THR A 224 32.37 15.80 -1.63
CA THR A 224 31.70 16.06 -2.91
C THR A 224 30.63 15.00 -3.19
N ALA A 225 29.64 15.39 -3.99
CA ALA A 225 28.63 14.47 -4.50
C ALA A 225 29.26 13.24 -5.20
N ALA A 226 30.49 13.35 -5.73
CA ALA A 226 31.21 12.23 -6.33
C ALA A 226 31.66 11.18 -5.29
N SER A 227 32.18 11.62 -4.15
CA SER A 227 32.59 10.74 -3.04
C SER A 227 31.40 10.02 -2.41
N LEU A 228 30.28 10.73 -2.23
CA LEU A 228 29.03 10.13 -1.74
C LEU A 228 28.46 9.11 -2.72
N ARG A 229 28.44 9.40 -4.03
CA ARG A 229 28.05 8.42 -5.07
C ARG A 229 28.95 7.20 -5.07
N SER A 230 30.25 7.39 -4.90
CA SER A 230 31.21 6.28 -4.80
C SER A 230 30.92 5.38 -3.60
N ALA A 231 30.61 5.94 -2.42
CA ALA A 231 30.19 5.18 -1.26
C ALA A 231 28.89 4.38 -1.52
N CYS A 232 27.88 5.04 -2.09
CA CYS A 232 26.61 4.38 -2.46
C CYS A 232 26.84 3.21 -3.43
N SER A 233 27.71 3.40 -4.43
CA SER A 233 28.06 2.36 -5.40
C SER A 233 28.75 1.17 -4.73
N ARG A 234 29.70 1.41 -3.81
CA ARG A 234 30.37 0.35 -3.04
C ARG A 234 29.38 -0.44 -2.17
N ILE A 235 28.46 0.24 -1.47
CA ILE A 235 27.42 -0.41 -0.66
C ILE A 235 26.52 -1.30 -1.55
N ARG A 236 26.04 -0.76 -2.68
CA ARG A 236 25.21 -1.51 -3.63
C ARG A 236 25.93 -2.74 -4.19
N ARG A 237 27.23 -2.62 -4.48
CA ARG A 237 28.06 -3.75 -4.92
C ARG A 237 28.12 -4.83 -3.84
N LYS A 238 28.40 -4.47 -2.57
CA LYS A 238 28.44 -5.43 -1.46
C LYS A 238 27.11 -6.14 -1.23
N LEU A 239 25.98 -5.44 -1.37
CA LEU A 239 24.66 -6.05 -1.30
C LEU A 239 24.41 -7.04 -2.44
N LYS A 240 24.85 -6.72 -3.66
CA LYS A 240 24.76 -7.62 -4.82
C LYS A 240 25.64 -8.85 -4.63
N ASP A 241 26.88 -8.68 -4.16
CA ASP A 241 27.81 -9.77 -3.88
C ASP A 241 27.27 -10.69 -2.77
N ALA A 242 26.54 -10.14 -1.81
CA ALA A 242 25.84 -10.89 -0.76
C ALA A 242 24.55 -11.57 -1.25
N GLY A 243 24.17 -11.45 -2.53
CA GLY A 243 23.01 -12.10 -3.12
C GLY A 243 21.65 -11.54 -2.69
N ILE A 244 21.61 -10.26 -2.28
CA ILE A 244 20.34 -9.58 -1.98
C ILE A 244 19.60 -9.30 -3.30
N SER A 245 18.28 -9.56 -3.32
CA SER A 245 17.45 -9.33 -4.51
C SER A 245 17.43 -7.86 -4.92
N ALA A 246 17.19 -7.56 -6.19
CA ALA A 246 17.15 -6.18 -6.68
C ALA A 246 16.14 -5.29 -5.92
N GLY A 247 14.97 -5.84 -5.57
CA GLY A 247 13.98 -5.16 -4.73
C GLY A 247 14.49 -4.91 -3.30
N GLY A 248 15.16 -5.90 -2.70
CA GLY A 248 15.79 -5.75 -1.39
C GLY A 248 16.89 -4.69 -1.38
N ILE A 249 17.73 -4.65 -2.41
CA ILE A 249 18.78 -3.62 -2.59
C ILE A 249 18.13 -2.24 -2.66
N GLY A 250 17.06 -2.07 -3.44
CA GLY A 250 16.35 -0.80 -3.56
C GLY A 250 15.78 -0.29 -2.23
N ALA A 251 15.42 -1.19 -1.33
CA ALA A 251 14.91 -0.85 0.00
C ALA A 251 16.02 -0.44 0.97
N VAL A 252 17.09 -1.25 1.08
CA VAL A 252 18.11 -1.09 2.13
C VAL A 252 19.28 -0.17 1.75
N ALA A 253 19.60 -0.06 0.46
CA ALA A 253 20.76 0.71 0.02
C ALA A 253 20.55 2.21 0.16
N VAL A 254 21.64 2.94 0.34
CA VAL A 254 21.62 4.40 0.16
C VAL A 254 21.31 4.73 -1.30
N SER A 255 20.27 5.54 -1.48
CA SER A 255 19.71 5.89 -2.77
C SER A 255 19.59 7.40 -2.91
N GLY A 256 19.79 7.88 -4.14
CA GLY A 256 19.57 9.27 -4.49
C GLY A 256 18.11 9.51 -4.89
N PHE A 257 17.52 10.58 -4.39
CA PHE A 257 16.15 11.02 -4.64
C PHE A 257 16.15 12.40 -5.31
N GLY A 258 15.21 12.64 -6.23
CA GLY A 258 15.03 13.95 -6.89
C GLY A 258 15.88 14.18 -8.15
N ARG A 259 15.59 15.28 -8.86
CA ARG A 259 16.31 15.73 -10.07
C ARG A 259 17.72 16.21 -9.70
N ARG A 260 18.67 16.19 -10.65
CA ARG A 260 20.11 16.42 -10.43
C ARG A 260 20.49 17.65 -9.58
N CYS A 261 19.68 18.71 -9.55
CA CYS A 261 19.91 19.94 -8.76
C CYS A 261 19.40 19.90 -7.30
N HIS A 262 18.57 18.92 -6.94
CA HIS A 262 18.04 18.71 -5.58
C HIS A 262 18.25 17.26 -5.13
N HIS A 263 19.39 16.67 -5.53
CA HIS A 263 19.61 15.24 -5.40
C HIS A 263 20.01 14.90 -3.96
N ARG A 264 19.10 14.29 -3.21
CA ARG A 264 19.30 13.93 -1.80
C ARG A 264 19.58 12.45 -1.63
N TYR A 265 20.36 12.08 -0.63
CA TYR A 265 20.73 10.68 -0.36
C TYR A 265 20.13 10.19 0.96
N GLY A 266 19.53 9.01 0.94
CA GLY A 266 18.93 8.40 2.14
C GLY A 266 18.59 6.93 1.92
N VAL A 267 17.93 6.32 2.91
CA VAL A 267 17.48 4.92 2.86
C VAL A 267 15.96 4.89 2.72
N SER A 268 15.44 4.08 1.79
CA SER A 268 13.99 4.01 1.51
C SER A 268 13.22 3.12 2.49
N LEU A 269 13.92 2.18 3.14
CA LEU A 269 13.34 1.25 4.10
C LEU A 269 12.56 1.96 5.21
N VAL A 270 11.44 1.37 5.62
CA VAL A 270 10.65 1.90 6.76
C VAL A 270 11.43 1.78 8.06
N GLY A 271 11.28 2.76 8.95
CA GLY A 271 12.04 2.83 10.20
C GLY A 271 11.89 1.61 11.11
N ALA A 272 10.71 0.97 11.09
CA ALA A 272 10.44 -0.23 11.88
C ALA A 272 11.29 -1.45 11.48
N ALA A 273 11.78 -1.50 10.24
CA ALA A 273 12.64 -2.56 9.72
C ALA A 273 14.14 -2.25 9.88
N ILE A 274 14.49 -1.14 10.56
CA ILE A 274 15.88 -0.73 10.83
C ILE A 274 16.18 -1.02 12.30
N VAL A 275 17.22 -1.79 12.58
CA VAL A 275 17.73 -2.04 13.93
C VAL A 275 19.09 -1.35 14.06
N LEU A 276 19.25 -0.53 15.10
CA LEU A 276 20.47 0.24 15.37
C LEU A 276 21.13 -0.25 16.67
N PRO A 277 22.42 0.01 16.87
CA PRO A 277 23.09 -0.27 18.14
C PRO A 277 22.45 0.49 19.31
N ALA A 278 22.53 -0.05 20.53
CA ALA A 278 22.04 0.64 21.73
C ALA A 278 22.86 1.92 22.00
N GLY A 279 22.19 3.01 22.40
CA GLY A 279 22.84 4.25 22.84
C GLY A 279 23.09 5.33 21.77
N GLU A 280 22.55 5.20 20.56
CA GLU A 280 22.66 6.25 19.54
C GLU A 280 21.42 7.17 19.55
N GLY A 281 21.62 8.41 20.01
CA GLY A 281 20.77 9.60 19.79
C GLY A 281 21.59 10.68 19.12
#